data_AF-A0A2D8MVM7-F1
#
_entry.id   AF-A0A2D8MVM7-F1
#
_cell.length_a   1.000
_cell.length_b   1.000
_cell.length_c   1.000
_cell.angle_alpha   90.00
_cell.angle_beta   90.00
_cell.angle_gamma   90.00
#
_symmetry.space_group_name_H-M   'P 1'
#
loop_
_entity.id
_entity.type
_entity.pdbx_description
1 polymer ?
#
loop_
_entity_poly.entity_id
_entity_poly.type
_entity_poly.pdbx_seq_one_letter_code
_entity_poly.pdbx_strand_id
1 'polypeptide(L)'
;MHPKLLDYREHDKNFWYEELENWIPKKIYDCHIHMLNNDLIDDESEHKNIFPDADLKVINEWHNILFPGREINNLFLGRPALGTDIKAYNNFLSKEINSNKLTRAHRLTTPTDSLKDIENDIKHKGFQGLKVYRMYSVTGDIANCVIEDYLPHEQLELANDLGLWITLHMSREDGCGDEKNLKDLENFTTQKYPNIKWILAHVARSFTYRPIQRGIDTLKNLPNIWYDLSAVTDIRPFITLFKNENHKRFFYGTDGIESVSFHGSYTTFAHAHNQIETDKIESLKFLHTTNRPVVCLYENLLAIKQAAIVCELNREQIEDIFWKNAVREFNVQWN
;
A
#
# COMPACT_ATOMS: atom_id res chain seq x y z
N MET A 1 9.04 -0.68 27.70
CA MET A 1 9.21 -1.69 26.64
C MET A 1 8.13 -1.40 25.61
N HIS A 2 8.49 -1.08 24.37
CA HIS A 2 7.48 -1.02 23.32
C HIS A 2 6.87 -2.42 23.14
N PRO A 3 5.54 -2.56 23.00
CA PRO A 3 4.94 -3.84 22.67
C PRO A 3 5.58 -4.35 21.37
N LYS A 4 5.82 -5.67 21.26
CA LYS A 4 6.41 -6.24 20.04
C LYS A 4 5.45 -6.02 18.87
N LEU A 5 5.87 -5.27 17.85
CA LEU A 5 5.12 -5.12 16.60
C LEU A 5 5.04 -6.41 15.79
N LEU A 6 6.04 -7.28 15.96
CA LEU A 6 6.17 -8.53 15.25
C LEU A 6 6.84 -9.56 16.16
N ASP A 7 6.30 -10.77 16.19
CA ASP A 7 6.96 -11.93 16.77
C ASP A 7 7.91 -12.57 15.75
N TYR A 8 9.09 -11.99 15.51
CA TYR A 8 10.00 -12.52 14.48
C TYR A 8 10.66 -13.84 14.93
N ARG A 9 10.49 -14.92 14.16
CA ARG A 9 10.90 -16.29 14.52
C ARG A 9 12.10 -16.75 13.69
N GLU A 10 12.76 -17.82 14.15
CA GLU A 10 13.83 -18.48 13.39
C GLU A 10 13.37 -18.98 12.00
N HIS A 11 12.10 -19.37 11.86
CA HIS A 11 11.56 -19.77 10.55
C HIS A 11 11.49 -18.59 9.57
N ASP A 12 11.13 -17.39 10.03
CA ASP A 12 11.12 -16.18 9.21
C ASP A 12 12.55 -15.87 8.75
N LYS A 13 13.49 -15.87 9.70
CA LYS A 13 14.91 -15.63 9.43
C LYS A 13 15.49 -16.61 8.42
N ASN A 14 15.25 -17.91 8.59
CA ASN A 14 15.75 -18.94 7.68
C ASN A 14 15.15 -18.76 6.28
N PHE A 15 13.84 -18.52 6.21
CA PHE A 15 13.15 -18.28 4.95
C PHE A 15 13.73 -17.07 4.20
N TRP A 16 14.01 -15.97 4.90
CA TRP A 16 14.63 -14.80 4.29
C TRP A 16 15.96 -15.15 3.58
N TYR A 17 16.86 -15.85 4.28
CA TYR A 17 18.18 -16.17 3.71
C TYR A 17 18.11 -17.22 2.61
N GLU A 18 17.16 -18.14 2.67
CA GLU A 18 16.94 -19.17 1.65
C GLU A 18 16.29 -18.60 0.39
N GLU A 19 15.22 -17.82 0.56
CA GLU A 19 14.35 -17.42 -0.55
C GLU A 19 14.56 -15.99 -1.03
N LEU A 20 14.86 -15.04 -0.15
CA LEU A 20 14.70 -13.61 -0.45
C LEU A 20 16.03 -12.85 -0.52
N GLU A 21 17.04 -13.23 0.27
CA GLU A 21 18.30 -12.48 0.42
C GLU A 21 18.99 -12.19 -0.92
N ASN A 22 19.13 -13.18 -1.80
CA ASN A 22 19.83 -12.98 -3.07
C ASN A 22 18.96 -12.30 -4.13
N TRP A 23 17.64 -12.41 -3.99
CA TRP A 23 16.70 -11.94 -5.00
C TRP A 23 16.30 -10.47 -4.77
N ILE A 24 16.05 -10.06 -3.53
CA ILE A 24 15.67 -8.69 -3.18
C ILE A 24 16.86 -7.73 -3.38
N PRO A 25 16.68 -6.59 -4.07
CA PRO A 25 17.73 -5.58 -4.21
C PRO A 25 18.24 -5.03 -2.87
N LYS A 26 19.45 -4.46 -2.87
CA LYS A 26 20.04 -3.83 -1.68
C LYS A 26 19.38 -2.50 -1.30
N LYS A 27 18.66 -1.88 -2.24
CA LYS A 27 17.86 -0.68 -2.05
C LYS A 27 16.39 -1.01 -2.21
N ILE A 28 15.57 -0.49 -1.31
CA ILE A 28 14.11 -0.59 -1.38
C ILE A 28 13.52 0.79 -1.17
N TYR A 29 12.57 1.17 -2.01
CA TYR A 29 11.68 2.28 -1.74
C TYR A 29 10.29 1.72 -1.43
N ASP A 30 9.94 1.63 -0.16
CA ASP A 30 8.67 1.11 0.30
C ASP A 30 7.57 2.16 0.06
N CYS A 31 6.76 1.93 -0.97
CA CYS A 31 5.78 2.90 -1.43
C CYS A 31 4.42 2.81 -0.71
N HIS A 32 4.29 1.94 0.29
CA HIS A 32 3.04 1.76 1.04
C HIS A 32 3.37 1.38 2.48
N ILE A 33 3.46 2.36 3.37
CA ILE A 33 3.70 2.10 4.79
C ILE A 33 3.04 3.17 5.66
N HIS A 34 2.64 2.78 6.86
CA HIS A 34 1.85 3.58 7.79
C HIS A 34 2.58 3.79 9.11
N MET A 35 2.47 5.00 9.66
CA MET A 35 2.80 5.29 11.05
C MET A 35 1.54 5.19 11.91
N LEU A 36 1.72 4.89 13.19
CA LEU A 36 0.63 4.71 14.15
C LEU A 36 0.87 5.56 15.39
N ASN A 37 -0.16 6.28 15.81
CA ASN A 37 -0.16 7.04 17.04
C ASN A 37 -1.56 6.96 17.67
N ASN A 38 -1.70 6.12 18.70
CA ASN A 38 -2.95 5.83 19.37
C ASN A 38 -3.48 7.02 20.17
N ASP A 39 -2.63 7.98 20.58
CA ASP A 39 -3.09 9.20 21.27
C ASP A 39 -3.94 10.10 20.36
N LEU A 40 -3.84 9.92 19.05
CA LEU A 40 -4.58 10.70 18.05
C LEU A 40 -5.89 10.04 17.61
N ILE A 41 -6.21 8.87 18.15
CA ILE A 41 -7.43 8.12 17.86
C ILE A 41 -8.36 8.25 19.06
N ASP A 42 -9.62 8.58 18.81
CA ASP A 42 -10.68 8.64 19.81
C ASP A 42 -10.78 7.33 20.61
N ASP A 43 -10.98 7.43 21.94
CA ASP A 43 -11.03 6.28 22.84
C ASP A 43 -12.24 5.36 22.57
N GLU A 44 -13.31 5.87 21.96
CA GLU A 44 -14.50 5.08 21.56
C GLU A 44 -14.32 4.39 20.20
N SER A 45 -13.27 4.70 19.45
CA SER A 45 -13.01 4.11 18.14
C SER A 45 -12.64 2.64 18.23
N GLU A 46 -13.20 1.82 17.34
CA GLU A 46 -12.80 0.41 17.18
C GLU A 46 -11.33 0.24 16.75
N HIS A 47 -10.68 1.30 16.26
CA HIS A 47 -9.28 1.26 15.85
C HIS A 47 -8.29 1.63 16.96
N LYS A 48 -8.78 2.06 18.13
CA LYS A 48 -7.95 2.45 19.27
C LYS A 48 -7.23 1.22 19.82
N ASN A 49 -5.90 1.31 19.94
CA ASN A 49 -5.03 0.28 20.53
C ASN A 49 -5.11 -1.12 19.89
N ILE A 50 -5.68 -1.24 18.68
CA ILE A 50 -5.69 -2.50 17.92
C ILE A 50 -4.27 -2.92 17.53
N PHE A 51 -3.40 -1.94 17.29
CA PHE A 51 -1.99 -2.14 17.02
C PHE A 51 -1.14 -1.13 17.81
N PRO A 52 0.07 -1.50 18.27
CA PRO A 52 0.94 -0.57 18.99
C PRO A 52 1.35 0.65 18.16
N ASP A 53 1.77 1.72 18.85
CA ASP A 53 2.35 2.90 18.20
C ASP A 53 3.59 2.55 17.38
N ALA A 54 3.74 3.25 16.27
CA ALA A 54 4.88 3.12 15.38
C ALA A 54 5.18 4.45 14.69
N ASP A 55 6.15 5.17 15.27
CA ASP A 55 6.78 6.34 14.69
C ASP A 55 7.87 5.95 13.68
N LEU A 56 8.58 6.93 13.10
CA LEU A 56 9.62 6.65 12.11
C LEU A 56 10.73 5.75 12.66
N LYS A 57 11.11 5.91 13.92
CA LYS A 57 12.17 5.11 14.55
C LYS A 57 11.73 3.65 14.63
N VAL A 58 10.51 3.41 15.11
CA VAL A 58 9.93 2.08 15.23
C VAL A 58 9.79 1.41 13.86
N ILE A 59 9.38 2.16 12.84
CA ILE A 59 9.33 1.66 11.45
C ILE A 59 10.72 1.23 10.95
N ASN A 60 11.75 2.05 11.19
CA ASN A 60 13.12 1.69 10.80
C ASN A 60 13.62 0.43 11.52
N GLU A 61 13.29 0.26 12.81
CA GLU A 61 13.61 -0.96 13.57
C GLU A 61 12.89 -2.19 12.98
N TRP A 62 11.62 -2.05 12.60
CA TRP A 62 10.83 -3.09 11.94
C TRP A 62 11.42 -3.49 10.57
N HIS A 63 11.79 -2.51 9.75
CA HIS A 63 12.48 -2.73 8.48
C HIS A 63 13.81 -3.44 8.65
N ASN A 64 14.61 -3.06 9.64
CA ASN A 64 15.91 -3.70 9.90
C ASN A 64 15.79 -5.18 10.27
N ILE A 65 14.68 -5.57 10.92
CA ILE A 65 14.37 -6.97 11.25
C ILE A 65 13.99 -7.73 9.98
N LEU A 66 13.10 -7.18 9.15
CA LEU A 66 12.51 -7.89 8.01
C LEU A 66 13.36 -7.87 6.74
N PHE A 67 14.22 -6.87 6.58
CA PHE A 67 15.07 -6.67 5.41
C PHE A 67 16.53 -6.44 5.83
N PRO A 68 17.16 -7.41 6.53
CA PRO A 68 18.48 -7.21 7.09
C PRO A 68 19.49 -6.80 6.00
N GLY A 69 20.23 -5.71 6.22
CA GLY A 69 21.25 -5.23 5.29
C GLY A 69 20.71 -4.53 4.02
N ARG A 70 19.47 -4.02 4.05
CA ARG A 70 18.90 -3.17 2.99
C ARG A 70 18.91 -1.71 3.42
N GLU A 71 19.11 -0.84 2.45
CA GLU A 71 18.85 0.59 2.60
C GLU A 71 17.41 0.85 2.15
N ILE A 72 16.57 1.40 3.05
CA ILE A 72 15.14 1.59 2.81
C ILE A 72 14.75 3.05 2.96
N ASN A 73 14.02 3.56 1.96
CA ASN A 73 13.32 4.83 2.00
C ASN A 73 11.82 4.60 1.74
N ASN A 74 10.99 5.60 2.03
CA ASN A 74 9.56 5.38 2.19
C ASN A 74 8.71 6.43 1.49
N LEU A 75 7.57 6.00 0.96
CA LEU A 75 6.37 6.81 0.86
C LEU A 75 5.45 6.44 2.02
N PHE A 76 5.35 7.32 3.01
CA PHE A 76 4.37 7.13 4.08
C PHE A 76 2.98 7.53 3.61
N LEU A 77 2.02 6.65 3.78
CA LEU A 77 0.64 6.91 3.47
C LEU A 77 -0.09 7.18 4.78
N GLY A 78 -0.92 8.22 4.82
CA GLY A 78 -1.73 8.49 5.99
C GLY A 78 -2.60 7.27 6.35
N ARG A 79 -2.54 6.80 7.60
CA ARG A 79 -3.23 5.57 8.03
C ARG A 79 -4.74 5.82 8.16
N PRO A 80 -5.59 5.11 7.43
CA PRO A 80 -7.02 5.17 7.64
C PRO A 80 -7.40 4.52 8.97
N ALA A 81 -8.01 5.29 9.86
CA ALA A 81 -8.63 4.81 11.10
C ALA A 81 -9.74 5.77 11.52
N LEU A 82 -10.96 5.25 11.73
CA LEU A 82 -12.07 6.06 12.26
C LEU A 82 -11.71 6.64 13.63
N GLY A 83 -12.25 7.82 13.95
CA GLY A 83 -11.95 8.53 15.20
C GLY A 83 -10.57 9.22 15.24
N THR A 84 -9.77 9.15 14.17
CA THR A 84 -8.48 9.85 14.11
C THR A 84 -8.69 11.37 13.97
N ASP A 85 -8.00 12.18 14.79
CA ASP A 85 -7.83 13.61 14.51
C ASP A 85 -6.93 13.77 13.28
N ILE A 86 -7.57 13.94 12.11
CA ILE A 86 -6.91 14.02 10.80
C ILE A 86 -5.87 15.14 10.76
N LYS A 87 -6.15 16.29 11.37
CA LYS A 87 -5.24 17.43 11.38
C LYS A 87 -4.03 17.16 12.26
N ALA A 88 -4.24 16.65 13.47
CA ALA A 88 -3.15 16.29 14.37
C ALA A 88 -2.28 15.16 13.80
N TYR A 89 -2.90 14.15 13.18
CA TYR A 89 -2.20 13.04 12.55
C TYR A 89 -1.32 13.49 11.37
N ASN A 90 -1.84 14.31 10.47
CA ASN A 90 -1.04 14.85 9.37
C ASN A 90 0.09 15.77 9.87
N ASN A 91 -0.11 16.49 10.98
CA ASN A 91 0.97 17.25 11.62
C ASN A 91 2.05 16.34 12.22
N PHE A 92 1.67 15.25 12.87
CA PHE A 92 2.58 14.24 13.40
C PHE A 92 3.41 13.64 12.26
N LEU A 93 2.75 13.14 11.21
CA LEU A 93 3.42 12.54 10.06
C LEU A 93 4.42 13.48 9.39
N SER A 94 4.02 14.75 9.15
CA SER A 94 4.91 15.76 8.57
C SER A 94 6.15 16.02 9.44
N LYS A 95 5.99 16.08 10.77
CA LYS A 95 7.11 16.29 11.69
C LYS A 95 8.10 15.13 11.66
N GLU A 96 7.60 13.90 11.68
CA GLU A 96 8.43 12.68 11.65
C GLU A 96 9.33 12.64 10.41
N ILE A 97 8.79 12.98 9.23
CA ILE A 97 9.53 12.87 7.97
C ILE A 97 10.36 14.11 7.61
N ASN A 98 10.17 15.25 8.28
CA ASN A 98 10.75 16.55 7.88
C ASN A 98 12.29 16.53 7.77
N SER A 99 12.95 15.68 8.56
CA SER A 99 14.42 15.56 8.54
C SER A 99 14.96 14.68 7.40
N ASN A 100 14.11 13.83 6.79
CA ASN A 100 14.51 12.88 5.76
C ASN A 100 14.09 13.35 4.36
N LYS A 101 15.05 13.91 3.61
CA LYS A 101 14.84 14.37 2.22
C LYS A 101 14.59 13.26 1.21
N LEU A 102 14.80 12.00 1.58
CA LEU A 102 14.54 10.84 0.73
C LEU A 102 13.15 10.24 0.93
N THR A 103 12.48 10.59 2.03
CA THR A 103 11.12 10.15 2.33
C THR A 103 10.10 11.10 1.72
N ARG A 104 8.95 10.55 1.35
CA ARG A 104 7.75 11.28 0.93
C ARG A 104 6.56 10.86 1.76
N ALA A 105 5.48 11.64 1.68
CA ALA A 105 4.21 11.22 2.24
C ALA A 105 3.01 11.67 1.41
N HIS A 106 1.94 10.89 1.51
CA HIS A 106 0.60 11.27 1.11
C HIS A 106 -0.27 11.54 2.33
N ARG A 107 -0.94 12.69 2.31
CA ARG A 107 -1.79 13.20 3.39
C ARG A 107 -2.99 12.28 3.61
N LEU A 108 -3.27 11.87 4.84
CA LEU A 108 -4.55 11.24 5.17
C LEU A 108 -5.66 12.24 4.86
N THR A 109 -6.55 11.90 3.93
CA THR A 109 -7.56 12.84 3.45
C THR A 109 -8.95 12.22 3.53
N THR A 110 -9.89 12.97 4.10
CA THR A 110 -11.30 12.61 4.19
C THR A 110 -12.15 13.59 3.37
N PRO A 111 -13.41 13.25 3.04
CA PRO A 111 -14.32 14.17 2.34
C PRO A 111 -14.61 15.47 3.07
N THR A 112 -14.43 15.50 4.39
CA THR A 112 -14.71 16.66 5.24
C THR A 112 -13.52 17.61 5.35
N ASP A 113 -12.34 17.22 4.87
CA ASP A 113 -11.17 18.09 4.83
C ASP A 113 -11.41 19.30 3.92
N SER A 114 -11.07 20.48 4.42
CA SER A 114 -11.18 21.70 3.63
C SER A 114 -10.10 21.76 2.56
N LEU A 115 -10.44 22.31 1.39
CA LEU A 115 -9.48 22.54 0.29
C LEU A 115 -8.27 23.36 0.76
N LYS A 116 -8.50 24.34 1.66
CA LYS A 116 -7.47 25.19 2.22
C LYS A 116 -6.47 24.40 3.07
N ASP A 117 -6.95 23.47 3.89
CA ASP A 117 -6.08 22.63 4.72
C ASP A 117 -5.26 21.67 3.85
N ILE A 118 -5.90 21.06 2.84
CA ILE A 118 -5.21 20.21 1.86
C ILE A 118 -4.11 21.00 1.15
N GLU A 119 -4.45 22.14 0.54
CA GLU A 119 -3.50 22.99 -0.19
C GLU A 119 -2.34 23.46 0.68
N ASN A 120 -2.62 23.89 1.92
CA ASN A 120 -1.61 24.31 2.88
C ASN A 120 -0.64 23.15 3.21
N ASP A 121 -1.17 21.96 3.42
CA ASP A 121 -0.38 20.77 3.75
C ASP A 121 0.52 20.36 2.57
N ILE A 122 0.00 20.39 1.33
CA ILE A 122 0.83 20.15 0.13
C ILE A 122 1.95 21.19 0.03
N LYS A 123 1.63 22.49 0.12
CA LYS A 123 2.59 23.58 -0.14
C LYS A 123 3.64 23.75 0.97
N HIS A 124 3.29 23.42 2.21
CA HIS A 124 4.10 23.81 3.37
C HIS A 124 4.54 22.65 4.26
N LYS A 125 3.95 21.45 4.13
CA LYS A 125 4.28 20.28 4.96
C LYS A 125 4.97 19.14 4.21
N GLY A 126 5.24 19.34 2.91
CA GLY A 126 6.01 18.40 2.09
C GLY A 126 5.24 17.18 1.57
N PHE A 127 3.92 17.16 1.73
CA PHE A 127 3.08 16.12 1.13
C PHE A 127 3.06 16.25 -0.39
N GLN A 128 3.14 15.12 -1.10
CA GLN A 128 3.11 15.06 -2.56
C GLN A 128 1.79 14.53 -3.13
N GLY A 129 0.88 14.11 -2.25
CA GLY A 129 -0.36 13.48 -2.66
C GLY A 129 -1.32 13.24 -1.51
N LEU A 130 -2.43 12.58 -1.85
CA LEU A 130 -3.53 12.26 -0.95
C LEU A 130 -3.64 10.74 -0.80
N LYS A 131 -3.75 10.26 0.43
CA LYS A 131 -4.20 8.90 0.73
C LYS A 131 -5.66 8.98 1.11
N VAL A 132 -6.50 8.36 0.29
CA VAL A 132 -7.96 8.31 0.46
C VAL A 132 -8.40 6.88 0.70
N TYR A 133 -9.51 6.71 1.42
CA TYR A 133 -9.96 5.38 1.80
C TYR A 133 -11.48 5.32 1.93
N ARG A 134 -12.08 4.28 1.33
CA ARG A 134 -13.52 3.98 1.30
C ARG A 134 -14.24 4.04 2.66
N MET A 135 -13.51 3.82 3.76
CA MET A 135 -14.04 3.90 5.13
C MET A 135 -14.57 5.30 5.49
N TYR A 136 -14.04 6.35 4.86
CA TYR A 136 -14.50 7.72 5.05
C TYR A 136 -15.63 8.13 4.10
N SER A 137 -16.24 7.18 3.39
CA SER A 137 -17.34 7.47 2.48
C SER A 137 -18.49 8.17 3.18
N VAL A 138 -18.96 9.29 2.60
CA VAL A 138 -20.09 10.07 3.14
C VAL A 138 -21.41 9.32 3.13
N THR A 139 -21.52 8.22 2.37
CA THR A 139 -22.73 7.40 2.30
C THR A 139 -22.81 6.37 3.44
N GLY A 140 -21.68 6.08 4.10
CA GLY A 140 -21.56 4.98 5.06
C GLY A 140 -21.51 3.57 4.42
N ASP A 141 -21.83 3.42 3.14
CA ASP A 141 -21.68 2.14 2.42
C ASP A 141 -20.24 1.97 1.95
N ILE A 142 -19.41 1.54 2.88
CA ILE A 142 -18.01 1.24 2.58
C ILE A 142 -17.90 0.19 1.46
N ALA A 143 -18.85 -0.72 1.28
CA ALA A 143 -18.71 -1.85 0.36
C ALA A 143 -19.01 -1.46 -1.09
N ASN A 144 -19.94 -0.53 -1.33
CA ASN A 144 -20.38 -0.18 -2.68
C ASN A 144 -20.23 1.31 -3.05
N CYS A 145 -19.65 2.14 -2.18
CA CYS A 145 -19.38 3.54 -2.48
C CYS A 145 -18.51 3.74 -3.73
N VAL A 146 -18.67 4.89 -4.37
CA VAL A 146 -17.87 5.32 -5.52
C VAL A 146 -16.74 6.23 -5.08
N ILE A 147 -15.75 6.48 -5.95
CA ILE A 147 -14.56 7.28 -5.61
C ILE A 147 -14.97 8.66 -5.07
N GLU A 148 -15.96 9.30 -5.68
CA GLU A 148 -16.46 10.63 -5.31
C GLU A 148 -17.06 10.68 -3.89
N ASP A 149 -17.55 9.55 -3.35
CA ASP A 149 -18.13 9.51 -2.02
C ASP A 149 -17.08 9.66 -0.90
N TYR A 150 -15.81 9.34 -1.19
CA TYR A 150 -14.70 9.47 -0.25
C TYR A 150 -13.56 10.38 -0.76
N LEU A 151 -13.78 11.04 -1.90
CA LEU A 151 -12.89 12.02 -2.52
C LEU A 151 -13.73 12.94 -3.44
N PRO A 152 -14.40 13.97 -2.87
CA PRO A 152 -15.32 14.84 -3.59
C PRO A 152 -14.70 15.56 -4.80
N HIS A 153 -15.53 15.99 -5.74
CA HIS A 153 -15.10 16.66 -6.97
C HIS A 153 -14.22 17.88 -6.72
N GLU A 154 -14.52 18.68 -5.71
CA GLU A 154 -13.73 19.87 -5.37
C GLU A 154 -12.31 19.50 -4.90
N GLN A 155 -12.15 18.36 -4.21
CA GLN A 155 -10.83 17.84 -3.83
C GLN A 155 -10.10 17.25 -5.04
N LEU A 156 -10.81 16.60 -5.97
CA LEU A 156 -10.25 16.13 -7.25
C LEU A 156 -9.78 17.29 -8.13
N GLU A 157 -10.56 18.37 -8.22
CA GLU A 157 -10.19 19.60 -8.93
C GLU A 157 -8.90 20.20 -8.36
N LEU A 158 -8.83 20.38 -7.04
CA LEU A 158 -7.61 20.84 -6.39
C LEU A 158 -6.41 19.91 -6.64
N ALA A 159 -6.61 18.60 -6.56
CA ALA A 159 -5.55 17.61 -6.80
C ALA A 159 -5.07 17.65 -8.25
N ASN A 160 -5.97 17.87 -9.21
CA ASN A 160 -5.64 18.06 -10.61
C ASN A 160 -4.86 19.35 -10.84
N ASP A 161 -5.31 20.47 -10.27
CA ASP A 161 -4.66 21.77 -10.44
C ASP A 161 -3.21 21.78 -9.89
N LEU A 162 -2.97 21.01 -8.83
CA LEU A 162 -1.65 20.86 -8.21
C LEU A 162 -0.84 19.68 -8.77
N GLY A 163 -1.40 18.86 -9.68
CA GLY A 163 -0.72 17.70 -10.26
C GLY A 163 -0.32 16.64 -9.21
N LEU A 164 -1.21 16.38 -8.25
CA LEU A 164 -0.94 15.53 -7.10
C LEU A 164 -0.96 14.04 -7.43
N TRP A 165 -0.29 13.29 -6.56
CA TRP A 165 -0.53 11.86 -6.44
C TRP A 165 -1.80 11.58 -5.63
N ILE A 166 -2.51 10.51 -5.98
CA ILE A 166 -3.60 9.95 -5.17
C ILE A 166 -3.38 8.46 -5.01
N THR A 167 -3.16 8.01 -3.77
CA THR A 167 -3.17 6.58 -3.45
C THR A 167 -4.59 6.16 -3.14
N LEU A 168 -5.16 5.39 -4.06
CA LEU A 168 -6.56 5.00 -4.07
C LEU A 168 -6.73 3.56 -3.61
N HIS A 169 -7.45 3.36 -2.51
CA HIS A 169 -7.98 2.05 -2.13
C HIS A 169 -9.42 1.91 -2.61
N MET A 170 -9.64 1.24 -3.74
CA MET A 170 -10.96 1.12 -4.35
C MET A 170 -11.96 0.35 -3.50
N SER A 171 -13.20 0.85 -3.49
CA SER A 171 -14.38 0.15 -2.99
C SER A 171 -14.90 -0.87 -4.02
N ARG A 172 -16.04 -1.51 -3.73
CA ARG A 172 -16.75 -2.50 -4.57
C ARG A 172 -16.06 -3.86 -4.64
N GLU A 173 -16.83 -4.94 -4.68
CA GLU A 173 -16.28 -6.31 -4.50
C GLU A 173 -15.12 -6.64 -5.45
N ASP A 174 -15.22 -6.19 -6.70
CA ASP A 174 -14.27 -6.50 -7.76
C ASP A 174 -13.12 -5.49 -7.88
N GLY A 175 -13.06 -4.45 -7.04
CA GLY A 175 -12.00 -3.45 -7.11
C GLY A 175 -11.84 -2.88 -8.52
N CYS A 176 -10.68 -3.10 -9.15
CA CYS A 176 -10.43 -2.70 -10.54
C CYS A 176 -11.27 -3.41 -11.60
N GLY A 177 -11.90 -4.54 -11.29
CA GLY A 177 -12.76 -5.27 -12.21
C GLY A 177 -14.20 -4.76 -12.25
N ASP A 178 -14.54 -3.77 -11.41
CA ASP A 178 -15.86 -3.18 -11.35
C ASP A 178 -16.06 -2.10 -12.42
N GLU A 179 -17.19 -2.18 -13.14
CA GLU A 179 -17.50 -1.28 -14.26
C GLU A 179 -17.56 0.20 -13.86
N LYS A 180 -18.05 0.53 -12.66
CA LYS A 180 -18.15 1.91 -12.19
C LYS A 180 -16.78 2.45 -11.82
N ASN A 181 -15.95 1.67 -11.12
CA ASN A 181 -14.57 2.07 -10.82
C ASN A 181 -13.76 2.31 -12.11
N LEU A 182 -13.89 1.42 -13.11
CA LEU A 182 -13.20 1.57 -14.39
C LEU A 182 -13.67 2.82 -15.15
N LYS A 183 -14.98 3.05 -15.23
CA LYS A 183 -15.55 4.23 -15.88
C LYS A 183 -15.12 5.53 -15.20
N ASP A 184 -15.04 5.54 -13.88
CA ASP A 184 -14.59 6.70 -13.12
C ASP A 184 -13.11 6.98 -13.37
N LEU A 185 -12.26 5.95 -13.29
CA LEU A 185 -10.83 6.10 -13.59
C LEU A 185 -10.59 6.55 -15.04
N GLU A 186 -11.30 5.99 -16.02
CA GLU A 186 -11.21 6.41 -17.42
C GLU A 186 -11.61 7.88 -17.58
N ASN A 187 -12.77 8.27 -17.06
CA ASN A 187 -13.25 9.65 -17.14
C ASN A 187 -12.34 10.64 -16.41
N PHE A 188 -11.85 10.28 -15.22
CA PHE A 188 -10.98 11.14 -14.43
C PHE A 188 -9.61 11.31 -15.09
N THR A 189 -8.99 10.23 -15.58
CA THR A 189 -7.65 10.31 -16.15
C THR A 189 -7.61 10.88 -17.56
N THR A 190 -8.70 10.77 -18.34
CA THR A 190 -8.71 11.19 -19.76
C THR A 190 -9.44 12.51 -20.02
N GLN A 191 -10.36 12.92 -19.14
CA GLN A 191 -11.22 14.09 -19.37
C GLN A 191 -11.20 15.08 -18.21
N LYS A 192 -11.67 14.68 -17.02
CA LYS A 192 -11.93 15.62 -15.93
C LYS A 192 -10.66 16.08 -15.20
N TYR A 193 -9.78 15.13 -14.88
CA TYR A 193 -8.64 15.34 -13.97
C TYR A 193 -7.32 14.77 -14.52
N PRO A 194 -6.92 15.15 -15.75
CA PRO A 194 -5.80 14.51 -16.46
C PRO A 194 -4.43 14.74 -15.81
N ASN A 195 -4.29 15.64 -14.85
CA ASN A 195 -3.01 15.89 -14.16
C ASN A 195 -2.83 15.06 -12.88
N ILE A 196 -3.89 14.39 -12.40
CA ILE A 196 -3.79 13.50 -11.24
C ILE A 196 -3.00 12.25 -11.62
N LYS A 197 -2.06 11.85 -10.76
CA LYS A 197 -1.34 10.57 -10.86
C LYS A 197 -1.88 9.59 -9.81
N TRP A 198 -2.38 8.45 -10.26
CA TRP A 198 -3.03 7.48 -9.39
C TRP A 198 -2.07 6.36 -9.03
N ILE A 199 -2.02 6.01 -7.75
CA ILE A 199 -1.47 4.75 -7.27
C ILE A 199 -2.66 3.88 -6.86
N LEU A 200 -2.94 2.83 -7.64
CA LEU A 200 -4.00 1.88 -7.34
C LEU A 200 -3.47 0.86 -6.34
N ALA A 201 -3.98 0.92 -5.12
CA ALA A 201 -3.41 0.17 -4.00
C ALA A 201 -3.59 -1.35 -4.14
N HIS A 202 -2.61 -2.13 -3.68
CA HIS A 202 -2.68 -3.59 -3.57
C HIS A 202 -3.03 -4.28 -4.91
N VAL A 203 -2.25 -4.00 -5.95
CA VAL A 203 -2.51 -4.50 -7.32
C VAL A 203 -3.91 -4.09 -7.78
N ALA A 204 -4.26 -2.81 -7.55
CA ALA A 204 -5.59 -2.28 -7.82
C ALA A 204 -6.73 -3.07 -7.11
N ARG A 205 -6.48 -3.43 -5.86
CA ARG A 205 -7.34 -4.21 -4.96
C ARG A 205 -7.63 -5.62 -5.46
N SER A 206 -6.65 -6.24 -6.13
CA SER A 206 -6.76 -7.59 -6.68
C SER A 206 -6.22 -8.63 -5.70
N PHE A 207 -6.93 -8.85 -4.59
CA PHE A 207 -6.59 -9.92 -3.63
C PHE A 207 -6.97 -11.32 -4.14
N THR A 208 -7.74 -11.41 -5.22
CA THR A 208 -7.96 -12.63 -6.00
C THR A 208 -7.70 -12.34 -7.48
N TYR A 209 -7.69 -13.40 -8.30
CA TYR A 209 -7.48 -13.26 -9.75
C TYR A 209 -8.59 -12.47 -10.49
N ARG A 210 -9.85 -12.59 -10.05
CA ARG A 210 -11.02 -12.06 -10.77
C ARG A 210 -10.98 -10.54 -11.03
N PRO A 211 -10.68 -9.67 -10.04
CA PRO A 211 -10.51 -8.23 -10.23
C PRO A 211 -9.57 -7.86 -11.39
N ILE A 212 -8.31 -8.32 -11.35
CA ILE A 212 -7.33 -7.91 -12.35
C ILE A 212 -7.66 -8.49 -13.72
N GLN A 213 -8.21 -9.72 -13.78
CA GLN A 213 -8.62 -10.36 -15.03
C GLN A 213 -9.63 -9.50 -15.79
N ARG A 214 -10.52 -8.81 -15.07
CA ARG A 214 -11.56 -7.96 -15.63
C ARG A 214 -11.08 -6.55 -15.93
N GLY A 215 -10.18 -6.01 -15.10
CA GLY A 215 -9.77 -4.60 -15.18
C GLY A 215 -8.57 -4.32 -16.08
N ILE A 216 -7.64 -5.27 -16.25
CA ILE A 216 -6.30 -4.98 -16.80
C ILE A 216 -6.32 -4.46 -18.24
N ASP A 217 -7.24 -4.94 -19.08
CA ASP A 217 -7.32 -4.54 -20.48
C ASP A 217 -7.75 -3.08 -20.65
N THR A 218 -8.54 -2.55 -19.72
CA THR A 218 -8.87 -1.13 -19.67
C THR A 218 -7.71 -0.36 -19.05
N LEU A 219 -7.27 -0.75 -17.85
CA LEU A 219 -6.34 0.04 -17.04
C LEU A 219 -4.99 0.27 -17.73
N LYS A 220 -4.44 -0.72 -18.44
CA LYS A 220 -3.13 -0.59 -19.12
C LYS A 220 -3.10 0.54 -20.16
N ASN A 221 -4.27 0.88 -20.70
CA ASN A 221 -4.44 1.91 -21.72
C ASN A 221 -4.72 3.30 -21.11
N LEU A 222 -4.98 3.39 -19.80
CA LEU A 222 -5.21 4.68 -19.15
C LEU A 222 -3.89 5.41 -18.87
N PRO A 223 -3.84 6.74 -19.04
CA PRO A 223 -2.70 7.53 -18.61
C PRO A 223 -2.69 7.67 -17.09
N ASN A 224 -1.53 8.00 -16.55
CA ASN A 224 -1.36 8.38 -15.15
C ASN A 224 -1.83 7.35 -14.10
N ILE A 225 -1.74 6.06 -14.44
CA ILE A 225 -1.99 4.94 -13.53
C ILE A 225 -0.67 4.25 -13.16
N TRP A 226 -0.46 4.07 -11.87
CA TRP A 226 0.56 3.24 -11.25
C TRP A 226 -0.08 2.27 -10.25
N TYR A 227 0.68 1.25 -9.86
CA TYR A 227 0.22 0.20 -8.96
C TYR A 227 1.24 0.01 -7.86
N ASP A 228 0.79 -0.03 -6.61
CA ASP A 228 1.61 -0.64 -5.56
C ASP A 228 1.32 -2.13 -5.45
N LEU A 229 2.34 -2.90 -5.08
CA LEU A 229 2.33 -4.36 -5.04
C LEU A 229 2.07 -4.94 -3.65
N SER A 230 1.63 -4.10 -2.71
CA SER A 230 1.59 -4.43 -1.28
C SER A 230 0.44 -5.36 -0.89
N ALA A 231 0.58 -6.05 0.25
CA ALA A 231 -0.42 -6.92 0.91
C ALA A 231 -1.02 -8.09 0.10
N VAL A 232 -0.82 -8.19 -1.22
CA VAL A 232 -1.37 -9.30 -2.01
C VAL A 232 -0.45 -10.52 -1.92
N THR A 233 -0.95 -11.67 -1.48
CA THR A 233 -0.18 -12.92 -1.37
C THR A 233 -0.58 -13.97 -2.43
N ASP A 234 -1.52 -13.64 -3.32
CA ASP A 234 -1.85 -14.47 -4.47
C ASP A 234 -0.94 -14.14 -5.66
N ILE A 235 -0.30 -15.15 -6.23
CA ILE A 235 0.59 -15.01 -7.40
C ILE A 235 -0.17 -14.59 -8.67
N ARG A 236 -1.45 -14.98 -8.82
CA ARG A 236 -2.20 -14.83 -10.08
C ARG A 236 -2.37 -13.35 -10.47
N PRO A 237 -2.76 -12.44 -9.55
CA PRO A 237 -2.76 -11.00 -9.80
C PRO A 237 -1.44 -10.45 -10.37
N PHE A 238 -0.32 -10.84 -9.78
CA PHE A 238 1.00 -10.38 -10.23
C PHE A 238 1.36 -10.90 -11.62
N ILE A 239 1.10 -12.18 -11.92
CA ILE A 239 1.37 -12.74 -13.26
C ILE A 239 0.58 -11.95 -14.32
N THR A 240 -0.69 -11.66 -14.05
CA THR A 240 -1.52 -10.91 -15.00
C THR A 240 -1.03 -9.48 -15.16
N LEU A 241 -0.71 -8.79 -14.07
CA LEU A 241 -0.18 -7.43 -14.14
C LEU A 241 1.15 -7.38 -14.90
N PHE A 242 2.11 -8.24 -14.56
CA PHE A 242 3.46 -8.24 -15.15
C PHE A 242 3.47 -8.61 -16.63
N LYS A 243 2.53 -9.44 -17.10
CA LYS A 243 2.40 -9.78 -18.52
C LYS A 243 1.78 -8.68 -19.38
N ASN A 244 0.93 -7.84 -18.79
CA ASN A 244 0.06 -6.94 -19.56
C ASN A 244 0.39 -5.46 -19.39
N GLU A 245 1.13 -5.08 -18.36
CA GLU A 245 1.45 -3.69 -18.05
C GLU A 245 2.97 -3.45 -17.98
N ASN A 246 3.37 -2.21 -18.27
CA ASN A 246 4.73 -1.75 -18.21
C ASN A 246 5.26 -1.74 -16.77
N HIS A 247 6.31 -2.52 -16.51
CA HIS A 247 7.01 -2.57 -15.23
C HIS A 247 7.46 -1.22 -14.66
N LYS A 248 7.61 -0.17 -15.50
CA LYS A 248 7.92 1.19 -15.05
C LYS A 248 6.78 1.85 -14.25
N ARG A 249 5.58 1.27 -14.26
CA ARG A 249 4.38 1.73 -13.52
C ARG A 249 4.17 1.02 -12.18
N PHE A 250 5.08 0.15 -11.78
CA PHE A 250 4.94 -0.61 -10.54
C PHE A 250 5.81 -0.04 -9.43
N PHE A 251 5.24 -0.01 -8.24
CA PHE A 251 5.92 0.35 -7.01
C PHE A 251 5.86 -0.82 -6.04
N TYR A 252 7.01 -1.22 -5.51
CA TYR A 252 7.02 -2.06 -4.32
C TYR A 252 6.46 -1.29 -3.11
N GLY A 253 5.71 -1.97 -2.25
CA GLY A 253 5.26 -1.44 -0.97
C GLY A 253 4.94 -2.60 -0.02
N THR A 254 5.07 -2.37 1.28
CA THR A 254 4.83 -3.41 2.30
C THR A 254 3.38 -3.50 2.75
N ASP A 255 2.66 -2.38 2.74
CA ASP A 255 1.46 -2.13 3.55
C ASP A 255 1.73 -2.28 5.06
N GLY A 256 2.96 -1.99 5.47
CA GLY A 256 3.40 -2.10 6.84
C GLY A 256 2.74 -1.06 7.75
N ILE A 257 2.62 -1.31 9.05
CA ILE A 257 3.07 -2.52 9.74
C ILE A 257 1.93 -3.47 10.10
N GLU A 258 0.71 -2.95 10.28
CA GLU A 258 -0.46 -3.70 10.76
C GLU A 258 -0.87 -4.81 9.79
N SER A 259 -0.94 -4.51 8.48
CA SER A 259 -1.46 -5.43 7.46
C SER A 259 -0.53 -6.60 7.12
N VAL A 260 0.70 -6.63 7.62
CA VAL A 260 1.68 -7.67 7.23
C VAL A 260 2.53 -8.21 8.38
N SER A 261 2.36 -7.71 9.61
CA SER A 261 3.12 -8.16 10.79
C SER A 261 2.47 -9.32 11.54
N PHE A 262 2.06 -10.36 10.82
CA PHE A 262 1.48 -11.59 11.36
C PHE A 262 1.95 -12.82 10.58
N HIS A 263 1.97 -14.01 11.18
CA HIS A 263 2.25 -15.25 10.44
C HIS A 263 1.03 -15.76 9.70
N GLY A 264 1.13 -15.88 8.38
CA GLY A 264 0.02 -16.28 7.52
C GLY A 264 -0.04 -15.46 6.24
N SER A 265 -1.21 -15.31 5.65
CA SER A 265 -1.37 -14.71 4.32
C SER A 265 -2.78 -14.15 4.08
N TYR A 266 -2.92 -13.36 3.02
CA TYR A 266 -4.22 -13.03 2.43
C TYR A 266 -4.66 -14.15 1.49
N THR A 267 -5.33 -15.15 2.06
CA THR A 267 -5.65 -16.40 1.36
C THR A 267 -6.90 -16.25 0.51
N THR A 268 -6.81 -16.75 -0.73
CA THR A 268 -7.96 -16.80 -1.65
C THR A 268 -8.74 -18.10 -1.53
N PHE A 269 -10.06 -18.00 -1.63
CA PHE A 269 -11.01 -19.10 -1.71
C PHE A 269 -11.89 -18.90 -2.96
N ALA A 270 -11.35 -19.29 -4.12
CA ALA A 270 -11.90 -18.95 -5.44
C ALA A 270 -12.05 -17.42 -5.62
N HIS A 271 -13.28 -16.90 -5.58
CA HIS A 271 -13.54 -15.45 -5.70
C HIS A 271 -13.52 -14.71 -4.37
N ALA A 272 -13.56 -15.43 -3.24
CA ALA A 272 -13.41 -14.82 -1.92
C ALA A 272 -11.93 -14.73 -1.54
N HIS A 273 -11.61 -13.83 -0.61
CA HIS A 273 -10.32 -13.80 0.07
C HIS A 273 -10.53 -13.43 1.54
N ASN A 274 -9.58 -13.80 2.38
CA ASN A 274 -9.56 -13.35 3.77
C ASN A 274 -8.13 -13.27 4.30
N GLN A 275 -7.89 -12.40 5.28
CA GLN A 275 -6.69 -12.43 6.08
C GLN A 275 -6.72 -13.67 6.99
N ILE A 276 -5.72 -14.53 6.87
CA ILE A 276 -5.58 -15.74 7.69
C ILE A 276 -4.34 -15.59 8.57
N GLU A 277 -4.56 -15.27 9.85
CA GLU A 277 -3.52 -15.27 10.87
C GLU A 277 -3.40 -16.66 11.48
N THR A 278 -2.39 -17.41 11.06
CA THR A 278 -2.26 -18.84 11.38
C THR A 278 -2.14 -19.11 12.88
N ASP A 279 -1.50 -18.22 13.63
CA ASP A 279 -1.33 -18.34 15.08
C ASP A 279 -2.65 -18.18 15.86
N LYS A 280 -3.67 -17.55 15.25
CA LYS A 280 -4.99 -17.35 15.86
C LYS A 280 -5.96 -18.50 15.57
N ILE A 281 -5.54 -19.54 14.84
CA ILE A 281 -6.39 -20.66 14.44
C ILE A 281 -5.95 -21.94 15.15
N GLU A 282 -6.60 -22.26 16.27
CA GLU A 282 -6.24 -23.40 17.12
C GLU A 282 -6.31 -24.76 16.38
N SER A 283 -7.25 -24.91 15.46
CA SER A 283 -7.47 -26.13 14.69
C SER A 283 -6.42 -26.36 13.61
N LEU A 284 -5.63 -25.35 13.25
CA LEU A 284 -4.63 -25.46 12.19
C LEU A 284 -3.41 -26.26 12.67
N LYS A 285 -3.11 -27.37 11.99
CA LYS A 285 -1.96 -28.25 12.30
C LYS A 285 -1.16 -28.54 11.03
N PHE A 286 0.16 -28.34 11.07
CA PHE A 286 1.08 -28.59 9.96
C PHE A 286 1.70 -29.99 10.06
N LEU A 287 0.87 -31.04 9.94
CA LEU A 287 1.28 -32.43 10.22
C LEU A 287 2.25 -33.05 9.20
N HIS A 288 2.30 -32.51 7.99
CA HIS A 288 3.08 -33.08 6.88
C HIS A 288 4.41 -32.36 6.63
N THR A 289 4.81 -31.44 7.50
CA THR A 289 6.08 -30.69 7.34
C THR A 289 6.60 -30.14 8.68
N THR A 290 7.91 -29.96 8.77
CA THR A 290 8.56 -29.21 9.86
C THR A 290 8.55 -27.70 9.59
N ASN A 291 8.32 -27.27 8.35
CA ASN A 291 8.22 -25.85 8.00
C ASN A 291 7.01 -25.21 8.69
N ARG A 292 7.08 -23.92 8.96
CA ARG A 292 6.02 -23.16 9.63
C ARG A 292 5.67 -21.92 8.82
N PRO A 293 4.42 -21.43 8.92
CA PRO A 293 4.04 -20.15 8.31
C PRO A 293 5.03 -19.06 8.68
N VAL A 294 5.37 -18.25 7.68
CA VAL A 294 6.22 -17.08 7.85
C VAL A 294 5.36 -15.82 7.97
N VAL A 295 5.99 -14.72 8.36
CA VAL A 295 5.38 -13.39 8.33
C VAL A 295 4.77 -13.10 6.96
N CYS A 296 3.55 -12.55 6.94
CA CYS A 296 2.73 -12.30 5.75
C CYS A 296 3.47 -11.46 4.70
N LEU A 297 4.33 -10.54 5.14
CA LEU A 297 5.20 -9.79 4.23
C LEU A 297 6.06 -10.70 3.33
N TYR A 298 6.57 -11.80 3.86
CA TYR A 298 7.40 -12.73 3.08
C TYR A 298 6.57 -13.56 2.11
N GLU A 299 5.30 -13.85 2.41
CA GLU A 299 4.36 -14.43 1.45
C GLU A 299 4.05 -13.46 0.29
N ASN A 300 3.90 -12.16 0.58
CA ASN A 300 3.75 -11.14 -0.46
C ASN A 300 4.99 -11.06 -1.36
N LEU A 301 6.19 -10.99 -0.77
CA LEU A 301 7.45 -11.00 -1.51
C LEU A 301 7.65 -12.28 -2.34
N LEU A 302 7.26 -13.43 -1.80
CA LEU A 302 7.33 -14.70 -2.52
C LEU A 302 6.39 -14.69 -3.74
N ALA A 303 5.17 -14.19 -3.61
CA ALA A 303 4.23 -14.06 -4.72
C ALA A 303 4.78 -13.15 -5.83
N ILE A 304 5.37 -12.00 -5.48
CA ILE A 304 6.05 -11.11 -6.42
C ILE A 304 7.23 -11.83 -7.10
N LYS A 305 8.08 -12.52 -6.33
CA LYS A 305 9.25 -13.27 -6.83
C LYS A 305 8.83 -14.34 -7.84
N GLN A 306 7.87 -15.17 -7.49
CA GLN A 306 7.44 -16.26 -8.34
C GLN A 306 6.77 -15.72 -9.63
N ALA A 307 5.94 -14.68 -9.52
CA ALA A 307 5.35 -14.05 -10.69
C ALA A 307 6.42 -13.43 -11.61
N ALA A 308 7.42 -12.77 -11.04
CA ALA A 308 8.55 -12.23 -11.80
C ALA A 308 9.33 -13.31 -12.54
N ILE A 309 9.57 -14.46 -11.91
CA ILE A 309 10.22 -15.62 -12.57
C ILE A 309 9.35 -16.14 -13.72
N VAL A 310 8.05 -16.35 -13.48
CA VAL A 310 7.10 -16.82 -14.51
C VAL A 310 6.99 -15.86 -15.69
N CYS A 311 7.14 -14.56 -15.44
CA CYS A 311 7.07 -13.50 -16.45
C CYS A 311 8.45 -13.09 -16.97
N GLU A 312 9.51 -13.82 -16.59
CA GLU A 312 10.88 -13.64 -17.05
C GLU A 312 11.42 -12.20 -16.84
N LEU A 313 11.03 -11.54 -15.74
CA LEU A 313 11.56 -10.22 -15.40
C LEU A 313 13.05 -10.31 -15.08
N ASN A 314 13.84 -9.45 -15.70
CA ASN A 314 15.27 -9.38 -15.46
C ASN A 314 15.61 -8.53 -14.21
N ARG A 315 16.88 -8.56 -13.80
CA ARG A 315 17.35 -7.84 -12.60
C ARG A 315 17.10 -6.33 -12.63
N GLU A 316 17.22 -5.69 -13.78
CA GLU A 316 16.97 -4.25 -13.91
C GLU A 316 15.50 -3.93 -13.64
N GLN A 317 14.58 -4.73 -14.19
CA GLN A 317 13.15 -4.57 -13.96
C GLN A 317 12.77 -4.82 -12.50
N ILE A 318 13.43 -5.76 -11.81
CA ILE A 318 13.27 -5.94 -10.37
C ILE A 318 13.72 -4.70 -9.61
N GLU A 319 14.88 -4.11 -9.95
CA GLU A 319 15.33 -2.87 -9.32
C GLU A 319 14.41 -1.68 -9.62
N ASP A 320 13.81 -1.63 -10.82
CA ASP A 320 12.80 -0.63 -11.14
C ASP A 320 11.61 -0.70 -10.19
N ILE A 321 11.03 -1.91 -10.05
CA ILE A 321 9.88 -2.16 -9.18
C ILE A 321 10.22 -1.82 -7.73
N PHE A 322 11.37 -2.28 -7.23
CA PHE A 322 11.74 -2.13 -5.83
C PHE A 322 12.16 -0.73 -5.43
N TRP A 323 12.75 0.07 -6.33
CA TRP A 323 13.17 1.43 -5.95
C TRP A 323 13.30 2.45 -7.09
N LYS A 324 13.81 2.10 -8.28
CA LYS A 324 14.13 3.14 -9.29
C LYS A 324 12.89 3.85 -9.82
N ASN A 325 11.77 3.14 -9.96
CA ASN A 325 10.51 3.78 -10.35
C ASN A 325 10.11 4.83 -9.31
N ALA A 326 10.08 4.46 -8.03
CA ALA A 326 9.71 5.38 -6.96
C ALA A 326 10.63 6.61 -6.92
N VAL A 327 11.95 6.39 -7.03
CA VAL A 327 12.93 7.48 -7.06
C VAL A 327 12.70 8.45 -8.22
N ARG A 328 12.42 7.92 -9.41
CA ARG A 328 12.09 8.71 -10.61
C ARG A 328 10.79 9.49 -10.42
N GLU A 329 9.71 8.79 -10.08
CA GLU A 329 8.36 9.34 -10.07
C GLU A 329 8.11 10.32 -8.91
N PHE A 330 8.76 10.10 -7.76
CA PHE A 330 8.67 10.98 -6.59
C PHE A 330 9.78 12.05 -6.52
N ASN A 331 10.62 12.14 -7.57
CA ASN A 331 11.75 13.07 -7.67
C ASN A 331 12.66 13.00 -6.43
N VAL A 332 13.08 11.79 -6.06
CA VAL A 332 13.96 11.55 -4.92
C VAL A 332 15.41 11.59 -5.41
N GLN A 333 16.28 12.31 -4.69
CA GLN A 333 17.70 12.39 -5.03
C GLN A 333 18.47 11.26 -4.32
N TRP A 334 18.25 10.03 -4.76
CA TRP A 334 18.86 8.83 -4.20
C TRP A 334 19.69 8.09 -5.26
N ASN A 335 21.01 8.28 -5.20
CA ASN A 335 21.98 7.66 -6.11
C ASN A 335 22.42 6.29 -5.62
#